data_AF-A0A9P9PT27-F1
#
_entry.id   AF-A0A9P9PT27-F1
#
_cell.length_a   1.000
_cell.length_b   1.000
_cell.length_c   1.000
_cell.angle_alpha   90.00
_cell.angle_beta   90.00
_cell.angle_gamma   90.00
#
_symmetry.space_group_name_H-M   'P 1'
#
loop_
_entity.id
_entity.type
_entity.pdbx_description
1 polymer ?
#
loop_
_entity_poly.entity_id
_entity_poly.type
_entity_poly.pdbx_seq_one_letter_code
_entity_poly.pdbx_strand_id
1 'polypeptide(L)'
;MKTLVTAACFLASATFVVGHSMFQQLWVGTVDKAGTCARTVPSNSPVTSVSSTDIRCNVGGTKGVSGLCPVNAGDSVTVEMHAQPGDRSCKNEAIGGNHFGPVIIYMSKVANAQTDTGAGSWFKVDEEGYDTTTKKWGTDSLNANCGKRSFKVPSTLAPGDYLLRAEAIALHSAASSGGAQFYMTCYQLTVNGTGTATPAGVSFPGAYKASDPGIMINIYQTISKYVIPGPAVYKG
;
A
#
# COMPACT_ATOMS: atom_id res chain seq x y z
N MET A 1 -65.12 -15.73 -4.43
CA MET A 1 -63.65 -15.82 -4.27
C MET A 1 -63.01 -15.00 -5.38
N LYS A 2 -62.42 -13.84 -5.08
CA LYS A 2 -61.60 -13.07 -6.03
C LYS A 2 -60.25 -12.87 -5.35
N THR A 3 -59.24 -13.53 -5.90
CA THR A 3 -57.90 -13.67 -5.36
C THR A 3 -57.14 -12.35 -5.54
N LEU A 4 -56.66 -11.76 -4.44
CA LEU A 4 -55.71 -10.66 -4.47
C LEU A 4 -54.33 -11.19 -4.85
N VAL A 5 -53.75 -10.67 -5.93
CA VAL A 5 -52.35 -10.93 -6.32
C VAL A 5 -51.51 -9.81 -5.73
N THR A 6 -50.77 -10.11 -4.66
CA THR A 6 -49.80 -9.20 -4.06
C THR A 6 -48.50 -9.30 -4.85
N ALA A 7 -48.17 -8.25 -5.62
CA ALA A 7 -46.88 -8.16 -6.30
C ALA A 7 -45.78 -7.82 -5.28
N ALA A 8 -44.91 -8.79 -4.97
CA ALA A 8 -43.71 -8.56 -4.18
C ALA A 8 -42.63 -7.92 -5.07
N CYS A 9 -42.32 -6.65 -4.81
CA CYS A 9 -41.23 -5.95 -5.48
C CYS A 9 -39.90 -6.37 -4.83
N PHE A 10 -39.10 -7.19 -5.54
CA PHE A 10 -37.74 -7.52 -5.12
C PHE A 10 -36.84 -6.29 -5.36
N LEU A 11 -36.42 -5.63 -4.29
CA LEU A 11 -35.35 -4.64 -4.33
C LEU A 11 -34.02 -5.40 -4.54
N ALA A 12 -33.49 -5.35 -5.77
CA ALA A 12 -32.14 -5.80 -6.05
C ALA A 12 -31.16 -4.81 -5.41
N SER A 13 -30.47 -5.26 -4.35
CA SER A 13 -29.37 -4.51 -3.73
C SER A 13 -28.22 -4.41 -4.72
N ALA A 14 -28.03 -3.24 -5.34
CA ALA A 14 -26.82 -2.97 -6.12
C ALA A 14 -25.63 -2.91 -5.14
N THR A 15 -24.76 -3.92 -5.17
CA THR A 15 -23.47 -3.85 -4.50
C THR A 15 -22.63 -2.81 -5.22
N PHE A 16 -22.41 -1.65 -4.61
CA PHE A 16 -21.43 -0.69 -5.10
C PHE A 16 -20.05 -1.36 -5.00
N VAL A 17 -19.46 -1.64 -6.16
CA VAL A 17 -18.08 -2.11 -6.24
C VAL A 17 -17.19 -0.90 -5.98
N VAL A 18 -16.64 -0.80 -4.76
CA VAL A 18 -15.71 0.26 -4.40
C VAL A 18 -14.30 -0.18 -4.79
N GLY A 19 -13.73 0.48 -5.81
CA GLY A 19 -12.37 0.18 -6.28
C GLY A 19 -11.26 0.94 -5.56
N HIS A 20 -11.59 2.11 -5.02
CA HIS A 20 -10.65 3.02 -4.37
C HIS A 20 -10.44 2.68 -2.90
N SER A 21 -9.21 2.84 -2.42
CA SER A 21 -8.82 2.38 -1.09
C SER A 21 -7.67 3.20 -0.52
N MET A 22 -7.40 3.06 0.77
CA MET A 22 -6.30 3.74 1.43
C MET A 22 -5.73 2.91 2.58
N PHE A 23 -4.40 2.93 2.68
CA PHE A 23 -3.67 2.47 3.86
C PHE A 23 -3.87 3.48 4.98
N GLN A 24 -4.30 3.04 6.17
CA GLN A 24 -4.63 3.98 7.26
C GLN A 24 -4.18 3.48 8.64
N GLN A 25 -3.81 2.21 8.77
CA GLN A 25 -3.49 1.59 10.06
C GLN A 25 -2.16 0.84 9.97
N LEU A 26 -1.49 0.79 11.11
CA LEU A 26 -0.24 0.06 11.30
C LEU A 26 -0.32 -0.71 12.60
N TRP A 27 0.18 -1.93 12.58
CA TRP A 27 0.27 -2.80 13.74
C TRP A 27 1.73 -3.14 14.00
N VAL A 28 2.08 -3.24 15.27
CA VAL A 28 3.39 -3.73 15.71
C VAL A 28 3.17 -4.99 16.52
N GLY A 29 3.58 -6.14 15.97
CA GLY A 29 3.12 -7.43 16.43
C GLY A 29 1.60 -7.53 16.35
N THR A 30 0.95 -7.71 17.50
CA THR A 30 -0.51 -7.78 17.62
C THR A 30 -1.14 -6.46 18.09
N VAL A 31 -0.34 -5.41 18.29
CA VAL A 31 -0.81 -4.13 18.83
C VAL A 31 -1.18 -3.18 17.69
N ASP A 32 -2.47 -2.84 17.62
CA ASP A 32 -2.97 -1.79 16.73
C ASP A 32 -2.46 -0.43 17.17
N LYS A 33 -1.87 0.34 16.25
CA LYS A 33 -1.45 1.72 16.51
C LYS A 33 -2.53 2.74 16.16
N ALA A 34 -3.72 2.28 15.78
CA ALA A 34 -4.92 3.08 15.53
C ALA A 34 -4.68 4.26 14.57
N GLY A 35 -3.80 4.07 13.57
CA GLY A 35 -3.44 5.08 12.58
C GLY A 35 -2.68 6.30 13.14
N THR A 36 -2.27 6.29 14.41
CA THR A 36 -1.64 7.46 15.07
C THR A 36 -0.37 7.96 14.41
N CYS A 37 0.42 7.06 13.81
CA CYS A 37 1.63 7.38 13.07
C CYS A 37 1.46 7.38 11.54
N ALA A 38 0.24 7.21 11.03
CA ALA A 38 -0.05 7.30 9.60
C ALA A 38 -0.18 8.77 9.18
N ARG A 39 0.42 9.16 8.06
CA ARG A 39 0.19 10.48 7.46
C ARG A 39 -1.13 10.44 6.70
N THR A 40 -2.16 11.02 7.28
CA THR A 40 -3.52 10.98 6.74
C THR A 40 -3.58 11.55 5.33
N VAL A 41 -4.21 10.81 4.42
CA VAL A 41 -4.49 11.22 3.05
C VAL A 41 -5.92 11.78 2.96
N PRO A 42 -6.18 12.80 2.14
CA PRO A 42 -7.46 13.51 2.12
C PRO A 42 -8.61 12.71 1.48
N SER A 43 -8.29 11.72 0.65
CA SER A 43 -9.25 10.82 0.03
C SER A 43 -8.61 9.46 -0.26
N ASN A 44 -9.45 8.48 -0.62
CA ASN A 44 -9.03 7.18 -1.14
C ASN A 44 -8.71 7.21 -2.65
N SER A 45 -8.62 8.39 -3.27
CA SER A 45 -8.30 8.51 -4.69
C SER A 45 -6.84 8.12 -4.95
N PRO A 46 -6.54 7.49 -6.10
CA PRO A 46 -5.16 7.14 -6.44
C PRO A 46 -4.35 8.36 -6.85
N VAL A 47 -3.04 8.30 -6.62
CA VAL A 47 -2.07 9.04 -7.43
C VAL A 47 -1.93 8.31 -8.76
N THR A 48 -1.80 9.02 -9.88
CA THR A 48 -1.60 8.42 -11.21
C THR A 48 -0.30 8.86 -11.89
N SER A 49 0.27 10.00 -11.46
CA SER A 49 1.52 10.52 -12.00
C SER A 49 2.73 10.09 -11.17
N VAL A 50 3.57 9.23 -11.75
CA VAL A 50 4.84 8.79 -11.13
C VAL A 50 5.91 9.89 -11.03
N SER A 51 5.72 11.02 -11.73
CA SER A 51 6.60 12.20 -11.64
C SER A 51 6.12 13.23 -10.62
N SER A 52 4.90 13.09 -10.08
CA SER A 52 4.41 13.98 -9.01
C SER A 52 5.19 13.74 -7.71
N THR A 53 5.34 14.78 -6.90
CA THR A 53 5.80 14.65 -5.51
C THR A 53 4.89 13.78 -4.66
N ASP A 54 3.60 13.68 -5.02
CA ASP A 54 2.61 12.87 -4.31
C ASP A 54 2.92 11.38 -4.38
N ILE A 55 3.72 10.89 -5.34
CA ILE A 55 4.10 9.48 -5.41
C ILE A 55 4.91 9.02 -4.19
N ARG A 56 5.47 9.96 -3.41
CA ARG A 56 6.20 9.68 -2.16
C ARG A 56 5.27 9.11 -1.10
N CYS A 57 4.32 9.93 -0.66
CA CYS A 57 3.51 9.67 0.53
C CYS A 57 2.03 10.04 0.31
N ASN A 58 1.60 10.16 -0.95
CA ASN A 58 0.28 10.64 -1.38
C ASN A 58 0.08 12.15 -1.14
N VAL A 59 -1.05 12.67 -1.63
CA VAL A 59 -1.44 14.07 -1.51
C VAL A 59 -1.50 14.46 -0.02
N GLY A 60 -0.77 15.52 0.35
CA GLY A 60 -0.67 15.99 1.73
C GLY A 60 0.27 15.18 2.63
N GLY A 61 0.70 13.98 2.22
CA GLY A 61 1.56 13.11 3.03
C GLY A 61 3.02 13.53 3.10
N THR A 62 3.42 14.61 2.41
CA THR A 62 4.72 15.28 2.64
C THR A 62 4.74 16.04 3.96
N LYS A 63 3.59 16.29 4.59
CA LYS A 63 3.48 16.84 5.94
C LYS A 63 3.35 15.69 6.94
N GLY A 64 4.24 15.66 7.93
CA GLY A 64 4.16 14.68 9.01
C GLY A 64 3.05 14.96 10.02
N VAL A 65 2.80 13.97 10.87
CA VAL A 65 1.88 14.02 12.02
C VAL A 65 2.66 13.99 13.33
N SER A 66 1.99 14.21 14.46
CA SER A 66 2.64 14.14 15.77
C SER A 66 2.95 12.72 16.23
N GLY A 67 2.22 11.70 15.76
CA GLY A 67 2.41 10.33 16.24
C GLY A 67 3.67 9.66 15.66
N LEU A 68 4.36 8.91 16.52
CA LEU A 68 5.49 8.05 16.16
C LEU A 68 5.24 6.65 16.71
N CYS A 69 5.42 5.64 15.87
CA CYS A 69 5.25 4.25 16.28
C CYS A 69 6.63 3.61 16.52
N PRO A 70 6.99 3.28 17.77
CA PRO A 70 8.23 2.55 18.05
C PRO A 70 8.12 1.11 17.55
N VAL A 71 9.17 0.64 16.90
CA VAL A 71 9.36 -0.75 16.44
C VAL A 71 10.79 -1.18 16.73
N ASN A 72 11.02 -2.47 16.96
CA ASN A 72 12.38 -3.01 16.95
C ASN A 72 12.72 -3.55 15.56
N ALA A 73 13.98 -3.44 15.16
CA ALA A 73 14.49 -4.22 14.04
C ALA A 73 14.22 -5.72 14.30
N GLY A 74 13.67 -6.43 13.30
CA GLY A 74 13.20 -7.82 13.42
C GLY A 74 11.73 -7.98 13.84
N ASP A 75 11.06 -6.91 14.29
CA ASP A 75 9.63 -6.97 14.61
C ASP A 75 8.79 -7.30 13.38
N SER A 76 7.65 -7.94 13.62
CA SER A 76 6.59 -8.01 12.61
C SER A 76 5.80 -6.71 12.63
N VAL A 77 5.74 -6.02 11.50
CA VAL A 77 4.90 -4.85 11.30
C VAL A 77 3.86 -5.17 10.24
N THR A 78 2.63 -4.73 10.47
CA THR A 78 1.52 -4.96 9.53
C THR A 78 0.93 -3.64 9.10
N VAL A 79 0.82 -3.44 7.80
CA VAL A 79 0.10 -2.30 7.21
C VAL A 79 -1.30 -2.74 6.83
N GLU A 80 -2.29 -1.87 7.03
CA GLU A 80 -3.69 -2.19 6.83
C GLU A 80 -4.39 -1.14 5.96
N MET A 81 -5.06 -1.62 4.92
CA MET A 81 -5.81 -0.87 3.92
C MET A 81 -7.30 -1.21 3.98
N HIS A 82 -8.15 -0.22 3.73
CA HIS A 82 -9.59 -0.43 3.52
C HIS A 82 -10.13 0.56 2.48
N ALA A 83 -11.32 0.25 1.96
CA ALA A 83 -11.93 0.99 0.84
C ALA A 83 -12.34 2.41 1.21
N GLN A 84 -12.80 2.65 2.44
CA GLN A 84 -13.28 3.97 2.88
C GLN A 84 -12.49 4.49 4.09
N PRO A 85 -12.37 5.83 4.24
CA PRO A 85 -11.79 6.41 5.44
C PRO A 85 -12.47 5.89 6.71
N GLY A 86 -11.68 5.33 7.63
CA GLY A 86 -12.17 4.76 8.89
C GLY A 86 -12.87 3.40 8.79
N ASP A 87 -13.09 2.85 7.59
CA ASP A 87 -13.58 1.48 7.44
C ASP A 87 -12.51 0.46 7.83
N ARG A 88 -12.96 -0.66 8.40
CA ARG A 88 -12.15 -1.80 8.83
C ARG A 88 -12.81 -3.16 8.60
N SER A 89 -13.92 -3.18 7.87
CA SER A 89 -14.76 -4.36 7.73
C SER A 89 -14.08 -5.42 6.86
N CYS A 90 -13.82 -6.60 7.43
CA CYS A 90 -13.39 -7.77 6.66
C CYS A 90 -14.50 -8.38 5.77
N LYS A 91 -15.72 -7.83 5.79
CA LYS A 91 -16.83 -8.29 4.95
C LYS A 91 -16.73 -7.75 3.52
N ASN A 92 -16.00 -6.65 3.34
CA ASN A 92 -15.77 -6.02 2.06
C ASN A 92 -14.31 -6.26 1.64
N GLU A 93 -14.06 -6.23 0.34
CA GLU A 93 -12.70 -6.18 -0.17
C GLU A 93 -12.01 -4.90 0.34
N ALA A 94 -10.77 -5.04 0.82
CA ALA A 94 -9.96 -3.91 1.22
C ALA A 94 -9.62 -3.01 0.03
N ILE A 95 -9.44 -3.62 -1.15
CA ILE A 95 -9.33 -2.97 -2.45
C ILE A 95 -10.08 -3.79 -3.50
N GLY A 96 -11.25 -3.32 -3.88
CA GLY A 96 -12.19 -4.09 -4.69
C GLY A 96 -12.18 -3.74 -6.18
N GLY A 97 -13.17 -4.22 -6.90
CA GLY A 97 -13.40 -3.81 -8.30
C GLY A 97 -12.27 -4.14 -9.25
N ASN A 98 -11.74 -5.35 -9.13
CA ASN A 98 -10.66 -5.86 -9.98
C ASN A 98 -9.39 -5.00 -9.95
N HIS A 99 -9.11 -4.31 -8.83
CA HIS A 99 -7.87 -3.56 -8.61
C HIS A 99 -6.69 -4.51 -8.35
N PHE A 100 -6.40 -5.32 -9.36
CA PHE A 100 -5.32 -6.30 -9.37
C PHE A 100 -3.97 -5.61 -9.52
N GLY A 101 -3.01 -6.02 -8.70
CA GLY A 101 -1.63 -5.59 -8.83
C GLY A 101 -0.79 -5.87 -7.59
N PRO A 102 0.45 -5.34 -7.54
CA PRO A 102 1.36 -5.63 -6.44
C PRO A 102 1.02 -4.86 -5.17
N VAL A 103 1.53 -5.38 -4.05
CA VAL A 103 1.69 -4.66 -2.79
C VAL A 103 3.18 -4.54 -2.49
N ILE A 104 3.64 -3.34 -2.14
CA ILE A 104 5.06 -3.02 -1.99
C ILE A 104 5.26 -2.18 -0.73
N ILE A 105 6.31 -2.49 0.04
CA ILE A 105 6.65 -1.75 1.26
C ILE A 105 8.10 -1.27 1.15
N TYR A 106 8.29 0.03 1.42
CA TYR A 106 9.59 0.68 1.46
C TYR A 106 9.84 1.28 2.84
N MET A 107 11.11 1.46 3.17
CA MET A 107 11.54 2.26 4.31
C MET A 107 12.57 3.30 3.86
N SER A 108 12.67 4.40 4.60
CA SER A 108 13.65 5.47 4.39
C SER A 108 14.12 5.97 5.75
N LYS A 109 15.44 5.97 5.98
CA LYS A 109 16.02 6.53 7.21
C LYS A 109 16.00 8.05 7.13
N VAL A 110 15.52 8.70 8.18
CA VAL A 110 15.34 10.16 8.23
C VAL A 110 15.89 10.73 9.52
N ALA A 111 16.18 12.04 9.52
CA ALA A 111 16.63 12.73 10.73
C ALA A 111 15.49 12.89 11.76
N ASN A 112 14.27 13.15 11.28
CA ASN A 112 13.07 13.27 12.11
C ASN A 112 11.84 12.85 11.30
N ALA A 113 11.17 11.77 11.69
CA ALA A 113 10.04 11.22 10.92
C ALA A 113 8.77 12.07 10.99
N GLN A 114 8.65 13.00 11.93
CA GLN A 114 7.51 13.92 12.06
C GLN A 114 7.64 15.16 11.15
N THR A 115 8.83 15.49 10.66
CA THR A 115 9.06 16.68 9.83
C THR A 115 9.62 16.38 8.44
N ASP A 116 10.20 15.19 8.22
CA ASP A 116 10.75 14.81 6.92
C ASP A 116 9.67 14.71 5.83
N THR A 117 9.96 15.18 4.62
CA THR A 117 8.98 15.23 3.51
C THR A 117 8.95 13.95 2.66
N GLY A 118 9.76 12.95 2.99
CA GLY A 118 9.94 11.74 2.19
C GLY A 118 10.85 11.94 0.97
N ALA A 119 11.64 13.02 0.93
CA ALA A 119 12.55 13.32 -0.18
C ALA A 119 13.85 12.49 -0.17
N GLY A 120 14.10 11.75 0.91
CA GLY A 120 15.28 10.91 1.09
C GLY A 120 15.32 9.65 0.24
N SER A 121 16.23 8.75 0.60
CA SER A 121 16.49 7.50 -0.10
C SER A 121 15.62 6.37 0.44
N TRP A 122 14.82 5.76 -0.45
CA TRP A 122 13.90 4.67 -0.13
C TRP A 122 14.46 3.32 -0.55
N PHE A 123 14.49 2.36 0.36
CA PHE A 123 14.83 0.96 0.06
C PHE A 123 13.60 0.08 0.26
N LYS A 124 13.42 -0.89 -0.63
CA LYS A 124 12.30 -1.82 -0.58
C LYS A 124 12.56 -2.88 0.49
N VAL A 125 11.58 -3.16 1.35
CA VAL A 125 11.70 -4.15 2.43
C VAL A 125 10.77 -5.33 2.28
N ASP A 126 9.72 -5.21 1.49
CA ASP A 126 8.79 -6.29 1.20
C ASP A 126 8.03 -6.01 -0.11
N GLU A 127 7.65 -7.07 -0.82
CA GLU A 127 6.81 -6.99 -2.00
C GLU A 127 6.05 -8.28 -2.24
N GLU A 128 4.91 -8.16 -2.91
CA GLU A 128 4.13 -9.27 -3.43
C GLU A 128 3.54 -8.88 -4.78
N GLY A 129 3.87 -9.64 -5.83
CA GLY A 129 3.51 -9.35 -7.21
C GLY A 129 2.41 -10.26 -7.74
N TYR A 130 2.65 -10.87 -8.89
CA TYR A 130 1.75 -11.83 -9.52
C TYR A 130 2.33 -13.24 -9.47
N ASP A 131 1.55 -14.20 -8.99
CA ASP A 131 1.86 -15.62 -9.04
C ASP A 131 1.26 -16.25 -10.31
N THR A 132 2.12 -16.71 -11.21
CA THR A 132 1.71 -17.29 -12.49
C THR A 132 1.09 -18.68 -12.35
N THR A 133 1.24 -19.36 -11.22
CA THR A 133 0.65 -20.66 -10.92
C THR A 133 -0.76 -20.49 -10.41
N THR A 134 -0.95 -19.66 -9.37
CA THR A 134 -2.27 -19.45 -8.76
C THR A 134 -3.11 -18.37 -9.46
N LYS A 135 -2.49 -17.60 -10.36
CA LYS A 135 -3.08 -16.44 -11.05
C LYS A 135 -3.52 -15.33 -10.09
N LYS A 136 -2.94 -15.28 -8.89
CA LYS A 136 -3.24 -14.28 -7.86
C LYS A 136 -2.24 -13.15 -7.84
N TRP A 137 -2.72 -11.97 -7.50
CA TRP A 137 -1.96 -10.75 -7.26
C TRP A 137 -1.75 -10.50 -5.77
N GLY A 138 -0.78 -9.66 -5.43
CA GLY A 138 -0.57 -9.20 -4.05
C GLY A 138 -1.82 -8.57 -3.45
N THR A 139 -2.63 -7.85 -4.25
CA THR A 139 -3.93 -7.32 -3.78
C THR A 139 -4.96 -8.41 -3.48
N ASP A 140 -4.91 -9.58 -4.11
CA ASP A 140 -5.77 -10.71 -3.74
C ASP A 140 -5.39 -11.25 -2.35
N SER A 141 -4.09 -11.39 -2.07
CA SER A 141 -3.59 -11.76 -0.75
C SER A 141 -3.93 -10.70 0.30
N LEU A 142 -3.87 -9.41 -0.07
CA LEU A 142 -4.27 -8.31 0.80
C LEU A 142 -5.76 -8.39 1.18
N ASN A 143 -6.64 -8.63 0.20
CA ASN A 143 -8.07 -8.83 0.42
C ASN A 143 -8.36 -10.07 1.27
N ALA A 144 -7.70 -11.20 0.97
CA ALA A 144 -7.84 -12.44 1.74
C ALA A 144 -7.44 -12.27 3.22
N ASN A 145 -6.52 -11.34 3.50
CA ASN A 145 -6.05 -11.03 4.85
C ASN A 145 -6.74 -9.81 5.48
N CYS A 146 -7.95 -9.46 5.05
CA CYS A 146 -8.70 -8.32 5.58
C CYS A 146 -7.88 -7.02 5.55
N GLY A 147 -7.30 -6.74 4.38
CA GLY A 147 -6.54 -5.52 4.12
C GLY A 147 -5.13 -5.51 4.71
N LYS A 148 -4.66 -6.61 5.29
CA LYS A 148 -3.40 -6.65 6.06
C LYS A 148 -2.26 -7.25 5.25
N ARG A 149 -1.12 -6.56 5.22
CA ARG A 149 0.17 -7.13 4.78
C ARG A 149 1.19 -7.00 5.90
N SER A 150 1.61 -8.13 6.43
CA SER A 150 2.66 -8.22 7.45
C SER A 150 4.01 -8.38 6.78
N PHE A 151 5.04 -7.72 7.30
CA PHE A 151 6.43 -7.92 6.91
C PHE A 151 7.34 -7.84 8.14
N LYS A 152 8.60 -8.27 7.98
CA LYS A 152 9.62 -8.14 9.02
C LYS A 152 10.44 -6.89 8.79
N VAL A 153 10.54 -6.03 9.80
CA VAL A 153 11.50 -4.91 9.77
C VAL A 153 12.91 -5.54 9.68
N PRO A 154 13.74 -5.18 8.69
CA PRO A 154 15.03 -5.83 8.53
C PRO A 154 15.88 -5.69 9.79
N SER A 155 16.49 -6.80 10.22
CA SER A 155 17.07 -6.94 11.56
C SER A 155 18.38 -6.16 11.73
N THR A 156 19.04 -5.87 10.61
CA THR A 156 20.34 -5.22 10.55
C THR A 156 20.27 -3.69 10.48
N LEU A 157 19.08 -3.10 10.40
CA LEU A 157 18.91 -1.65 10.29
C LEU A 157 19.50 -0.89 11.48
N ALA A 158 20.16 0.22 11.20
CA ALA A 158 20.63 1.15 12.22
C ALA A 158 19.44 1.79 12.96
N PRO A 159 19.48 1.92 14.31
CA PRO A 159 18.42 2.55 15.06
C PRO A 159 18.22 4.02 14.68
N GLY A 160 17.02 4.55 14.91
CA GLY A 160 16.65 5.95 14.66
C GLY A 160 15.31 6.07 13.94
N ASP A 161 15.01 7.26 13.44
CA ASP A 161 13.74 7.55 12.78
C ASP A 161 13.71 7.06 11.32
N TYR A 162 12.55 6.54 10.93
CA TYR A 162 12.28 6.06 9.58
C TYR A 162 10.88 6.48 9.13
N LEU A 163 10.74 6.70 7.83
CA LEU A 163 9.45 6.62 7.16
C LEU A 163 9.27 5.23 6.58
N LEU A 164 8.06 4.70 6.71
CA LEU A 164 7.61 3.48 6.04
C LEU A 164 6.55 3.86 5.01
N ARG A 165 6.69 3.42 3.77
CA ARG A 165 5.74 3.65 2.68
C ARG A 165 5.12 2.32 2.27
N ALA A 166 3.83 2.16 2.54
CA ALA A 166 3.03 1.03 2.04
C ALA A 166 2.33 1.45 0.76
N GLU A 167 2.35 0.60 -0.25
CA GLU A 167 1.75 0.88 -1.55
C GLU A 167 1.02 -0.35 -2.11
N ALA A 168 -0.15 -0.11 -2.68
CA ALA A 168 -0.82 -1.03 -3.59
C ALA A 168 -0.94 -0.33 -4.94
N ILE A 169 -0.65 -1.03 -6.04
CA ILE A 169 -0.78 -0.48 -7.39
C ILE A 169 -1.89 -1.25 -8.09
N ALA A 170 -2.96 -0.57 -8.50
CA ALA A 170 -4.01 -1.19 -9.29
C ALA A 170 -3.72 -1.01 -10.79
N LEU A 171 -3.74 -2.14 -11.51
CA LEU A 171 -3.31 -2.23 -12.91
C LEU A 171 -4.46 -2.48 -13.89
N HIS A 172 -5.70 -2.44 -13.43
CA HIS A 172 -6.90 -2.73 -14.23
C HIS A 172 -7.07 -1.81 -15.46
N SER A 173 -6.48 -0.60 -15.40
CA SER A 173 -6.48 0.38 -16.50
C SER A 173 -5.07 0.65 -17.06
N ALA A 174 -4.06 -0.15 -16.68
CA ALA A 174 -2.64 0.13 -16.91
C ALA A 174 -2.13 -0.21 -18.33
N ALA A 175 -3.00 -0.56 -19.28
CA ALA A 175 -2.59 -0.83 -20.66
C ALA A 175 -2.02 0.41 -21.38
N SER A 176 -2.27 1.61 -20.84
CA SER A 176 -1.80 2.89 -21.35
C SER A 176 -1.08 3.68 -20.26
N SER A 177 -0.15 4.55 -20.68
CA SER A 177 0.56 5.46 -19.76
C SER A 177 -0.43 6.30 -18.94
N GLY A 178 -0.19 6.39 -17.62
CA GLY A 178 -1.06 7.08 -16.67
C GLY A 178 -2.29 6.28 -16.22
N GLY A 179 -2.47 5.06 -16.73
CA GLY A 179 -3.59 4.19 -16.35
C GLY A 179 -3.38 3.41 -15.04
N ALA A 180 -2.12 3.22 -14.60
CA ALA A 180 -1.82 2.64 -13.29
C ALA A 180 -2.24 3.59 -12.16
N GLN A 181 -2.83 3.02 -11.12
CA GLN A 181 -3.36 3.75 -9.98
C GLN A 181 -2.59 3.36 -8.72
N PHE A 182 -1.97 4.34 -8.07
CA PHE A 182 -1.07 4.13 -6.94
C PHE A 182 -1.74 4.58 -5.65
N TYR A 183 -1.90 3.65 -4.70
CA TYR A 183 -2.47 3.90 -3.37
C TYR A 183 -1.37 3.71 -2.33
N MET A 184 -0.81 4.81 -1.83
CA MET A 184 0.22 4.75 -0.80
C MET A 184 -0.13 5.61 0.41
N THR A 185 0.44 5.22 1.56
CA THR A 185 0.48 6.01 2.79
C THR A 185 1.85 5.87 3.42
N CYS A 186 2.37 6.96 3.97
CA CYS A 186 3.58 6.94 4.77
C CYS A 186 3.27 6.88 6.27
N TYR A 187 4.08 6.12 7.01
CA TYR A 187 4.01 5.95 8.44
C TYR A 187 5.32 6.39 9.10
N GLN A 188 5.21 6.93 10.30
CA GLN A 188 6.33 7.50 11.05
C GLN A 188 6.79 6.53 12.14
N LEU A 189 8.02 6.04 12.02
CA LEU A 189 8.56 5.02 12.91
C LEU A 189 9.81 5.51 13.62
N THR A 190 10.00 5.03 14.84
CA THR A 190 11.31 5.01 15.50
C THR A 190 11.75 3.56 15.59
N VAL A 191 12.80 3.19 14.87
CA VAL A 191 13.36 1.84 14.86
C VAL A 191 14.42 1.74 15.97
N ASN A 192 14.24 0.79 16.88
CA ASN A 192 15.21 0.43 17.90
C ASN A 192 15.99 -0.83 17.49
N GLY A 193 17.13 -1.06 18.13
CA GLY A 193 17.97 -2.24 17.88
C GLY A 193 19.46 -1.90 17.95
N THR A 194 20.28 -2.84 17.51
CA THR A 194 21.76 -2.74 17.54
C THR A 194 22.40 -2.84 16.15
N GLY A 195 21.58 -2.91 15.10
CA GLY A 195 22.05 -2.92 13.73
C GLY A 195 22.80 -1.64 13.36
N THR A 196 23.48 -1.68 12.22
CA THR A 196 24.30 -0.56 11.70
C THR A 196 24.03 -0.27 10.23
N ALA A 197 23.19 -1.07 9.57
CA ALA A 197 22.94 -0.94 8.15
C ALA A 197 22.11 0.32 7.85
N THR A 198 22.55 1.06 6.84
CA THR A 198 21.78 2.12 6.17
C THR A 198 21.71 1.75 4.69
N PRO A 199 20.69 0.98 4.25
CA PRO A 199 20.65 0.47 2.88
C PRO A 199 20.61 1.60 1.85
N ALA A 200 21.33 1.42 0.75
CA ALA A 200 21.17 2.27 -0.42
C ALA A 200 19.76 2.11 -1.00
N GLY A 201 19.23 3.19 -1.58
CA GLY A 201 17.86 3.21 -2.07
C GLY A 201 17.70 4.06 -3.33
N VAL A 202 16.44 4.36 -3.61
CA VAL A 202 15.98 5.12 -4.77
C VAL A 202 15.17 6.33 -4.32
N SER A 203 14.93 7.28 -5.22
CA SER A 203 14.12 8.47 -4.93
C SER A 203 12.71 8.32 -5.48
N PHE A 204 11.72 8.84 -4.75
CA PHE A 204 10.38 9.08 -5.27
C PHE A 204 10.18 10.60 -5.37
N PRO A 205 9.72 11.17 -6.50
CA PRO A 205 9.68 10.57 -7.83
C PRO A 205 11.09 10.19 -8.33
N GLY A 206 11.17 9.27 -9.31
CA GLY A 206 12.40 8.84 -9.97
C GLY A 206 12.56 7.32 -10.08
N ALA A 207 12.20 6.59 -9.03
CA ALA A 207 12.29 5.13 -8.96
C ALA A 207 11.35 4.43 -9.95
N TYR A 208 10.23 5.06 -10.27
CA TYR A 208 9.20 4.57 -11.18
C TYR A 208 9.20 5.40 -12.46
N LYS A 209 9.07 4.71 -13.59
CA LYS A 209 8.80 5.31 -14.89
C LYS A 209 7.43 4.85 -15.37
N ALA A 210 6.70 5.75 -16.05
CA ALA A 210 5.40 5.40 -16.62
C ALA A 210 5.49 4.24 -17.62
N SER A 211 6.66 4.03 -18.23
CA SER A 211 6.94 2.94 -19.17
C SER A 211 7.52 1.68 -18.53
N ASP A 212 7.67 1.61 -17.20
CA ASP A 212 8.15 0.39 -16.56
C ASP A 212 7.16 -0.76 -16.82
N PRO A 213 7.62 -1.99 -17.11
CA PRO A 213 6.73 -3.10 -17.47
C PRO A 213 5.83 -3.57 -16.31
N GLY A 214 6.13 -3.16 -15.08
CA GLY A 214 5.26 -3.36 -13.93
C GLY A 214 4.19 -2.28 -13.74
N ILE A 215 4.28 -1.18 -14.48
CA ILE A 215 3.41 0.01 -14.41
C ILE A 215 2.57 0.16 -15.67
N MET A 216 3.13 0.01 -16.87
CA MET A 216 2.38 -0.02 -18.12
C MET A 216 2.29 -1.45 -18.63
N ILE A 217 1.15 -2.08 -18.38
CA ILE A 217 0.90 -3.50 -18.62
C ILE A 217 -0.58 -3.75 -18.87
N ASN A 218 -0.89 -4.58 -19.87
CA ASN A 218 -2.23 -5.13 -20.04
C ASN A 218 -2.36 -6.42 -19.21
N ILE A 219 -3.12 -6.37 -18.11
CA ILE A 219 -3.30 -7.52 -17.22
C ILE A 219 -4.36 -8.53 -17.68
N TYR A 220 -5.09 -8.23 -18.76
CA TYR A 220 -6.15 -9.11 -19.31
C TYR A 220 -5.62 -10.10 -20.36
N GLN A 221 -4.31 -10.10 -20.61
CA GLN A 221 -3.64 -11.08 -21.44
C GLN A 221 -2.91 -12.12 -20.58
N THR A 222 -2.36 -13.16 -21.21
CA THR A 222 -1.52 -14.12 -20.48
C THR A 222 -0.27 -13.44 -19.95
N ILE A 223 -0.10 -13.42 -18.63
CA ILE A 223 1.10 -12.89 -17.96
C ILE A 223 2.03 -14.07 -17.63
N SER A 224 3.13 -14.18 -18.38
CA SER A 224 4.17 -15.20 -18.14
C SER A 224 5.16 -14.79 -17.06
N LYS A 225 5.34 -13.48 -16.87
CA LYS A 225 6.18 -12.88 -15.84
C LYS A 225 5.68 -11.47 -15.55
N TYR A 226 5.54 -11.15 -14.26
CA TYR A 226 5.33 -9.79 -13.80
C TYR A 226 6.63 -9.29 -13.15
N VAL A 227 7.02 -8.04 -13.46
CA VAL A 227 8.18 -7.38 -12.85
C VAL A 227 7.66 -6.29 -11.93
N ILE A 228 7.84 -6.48 -10.63
CA ILE A 228 7.40 -5.49 -9.64
C ILE A 228 8.27 -4.22 -9.82
N PRO A 229 7.68 -3.01 -9.89
CA PRO A 229 8.42 -1.76 -10.04
C PRO A 229 9.41 -1.48 -8.90
N GLY A 230 10.45 -0.70 -9.18
CA GLY A 230 11.45 -0.27 -8.19
C GLY A 230 12.61 -1.26 -7.96
N PRO A 231 13.45 -1.01 -6.94
CA PRO A 231 14.64 -1.82 -6.65
C PRO A 231 14.28 -3.21 -6.11
N ALA A 232 15.27 -4.10 -6.01
CA ALA A 232 15.12 -5.37 -5.32
C ALA A 232 14.87 -5.19 -3.80
N VAL A 233 14.23 -6.18 -3.16
CA VAL A 233 14.02 -6.19 -1.71
C VAL A 233 15.34 -6.31 -0.97
N TYR A 234 15.55 -5.40 -0.01
CA TYR A 234 16.58 -5.51 1.01
C TYR A 234 16.14 -6.50 2.10
N LYS A 235 16.90 -7.58 2.27
CA LYS A 235 16.52 -8.68 3.20
C LYS A 235 16.99 -8.48 4.64
N GLY A 236 18.03 -7.66 4.84
CA GLY A 236 18.60 -7.25 6.14
C GLY A 236 18.70 -8.31 7.23
#